data_AF-A0A8J8E701-F1
#
_entry.id   AF-A0A8J8E701-F1
#
_cell.length_a   1.000
_cell.length_b   1.000
_cell.length_c   1.000
_cell.angle_alpha   90.00
_cell.angle_beta   90.00
_cell.angle_gamma   90.00
#
_symmetry.space_group_name_H-M   'P 1'
#
loop_
_entity.id
_entity.type
_entity.pdbx_description
1 polymer ?
#
loop_
_entity_poly.entity_id
_entity_poly.type
_entity_poly.pdbx_seq_one_letter_code
_entity_poly.pdbx_strand_id
1 'polypeptide(L)'
;MKSFLTEQQIKILRLRARGLKQSEIAELLGTSRANVSILERRALEKVEKARNTLLLWEQINSKVSVEVKRGDDIFEVPDRLFRKADELGVKVPYSTAEIIAFLVEHAPVEDRLAKRDFTLFLDANDRLRVSECILDDFDEIRKKDGGKDPVQGHG
;
A
#
# COMPACT_ATOMS: atom_id res chain seq x y z
N MET A 1 13.66 -4.84 20.14
CA MET A 1 12.85 -4.61 18.93
C MET A 1 13.52 -5.28 17.75
N LYS A 2 12.80 -6.09 16.95
CA LYS A 2 13.34 -6.67 15.71
C LYS A 2 13.09 -5.70 14.54
N SER A 3 14.09 -5.50 13.69
CA SER A 3 14.04 -4.60 12.52
C SER A 3 14.87 -5.18 11.39
N PHE A 4 14.54 -4.82 10.15
CA PHE A 4 15.36 -5.15 8.98
C PHE A 4 16.64 -4.31 8.89
N LEU A 5 16.72 -3.20 9.64
CA LEU A 5 17.88 -2.31 9.66
C LEU A 5 19.00 -2.88 10.53
N THR A 6 20.25 -2.75 10.08
CA THR A 6 21.41 -3.05 10.93
C THR A 6 21.64 -1.92 11.94
N GLU A 7 22.38 -2.20 13.01
CA GLU A 7 22.72 -1.18 14.02
C GLU A 7 23.43 0.03 13.40
N GLN A 8 24.33 -0.19 12.44
CA GLN A 8 25.04 0.88 11.77
C GLN A 8 24.12 1.73 10.88
N GLN A 9 23.15 1.09 10.20
CA GLN A 9 22.11 1.81 9.45
C GLN A 9 21.25 2.68 10.38
N ILE A 10 20.85 2.15 11.54
CA ILE A 10 20.11 2.91 12.56
C ILE A 10 20.94 4.10 13.05
N LYS A 11 22.24 3.91 13.33
CA LYS A 11 23.12 4.99 13.77
C LYS A 11 23.23 6.11 12.73
N ILE A 12 23.41 5.76 11.45
CA ILE A 12 23.45 6.73 10.34
C ILE A 12 22.13 7.50 10.25
N LEU A 13 20.99 6.81 10.23
CA LEU A 13 19.67 7.46 10.14
C LEU A 13 19.40 8.40 11.32
N ARG A 14 19.81 8.02 12.54
CA ARG A 14 19.69 8.88 13.73
C ARG A 14 20.50 10.16 13.61
N LEU A 15 21.71 10.10 13.04
CA LEU A 15 22.55 11.28 12.81
C LEU A 15 21.98 12.16 11.69
N ARG A 16 21.46 11.55 10.62
CA ARG A 16 20.75 12.28 9.54
C ARG A 16 19.52 13.01 10.05
N ALA A 17 18.73 12.40 10.94
CA ALA A 17 17.58 13.04 11.58
C ALA A 17 17.95 14.24 12.47
N ARG A 18 19.22 14.35 12.88
CA ARG A 18 19.77 15.52 13.61
C ARG A 18 20.37 16.58 12.68
N GLY A 19 20.28 16.40 11.37
CA GLY A 19 20.74 17.37 10.37
C GLY A 19 22.18 17.18 9.87
N LEU A 20 22.92 16.18 10.34
CA LEU A 20 24.32 15.99 9.94
C LEU A 20 24.44 15.56 8.48
N LYS A 21 25.46 16.08 7.80
CA LYS A 21 25.88 15.68 6.45
C LYS A 21 26.60 14.33 6.48
N GLN A 22 26.60 13.63 5.35
CA GLN A 22 27.29 12.33 5.24
C GLN A 22 28.79 12.40 5.54
N SER A 23 29.46 13.53 5.26
CA SER A 23 30.87 13.73 5.58
C SER A 23 31.11 13.81 7.10
N GLU A 24 30.30 14.57 7.82
CA GLU A 24 30.38 14.70 9.28
C GLU A 24 30.09 13.35 9.95
N ILE A 25 29.12 12.59 9.43
CA ILE A 25 28.83 11.24 9.89
C ILE A 25 30.02 10.31 9.63
N ALA A 26 30.67 10.43 8.48
CA ALA A 26 31.83 9.61 8.14
C ALA A 26 33.00 9.84 9.11
N GLU A 27 33.26 11.10 9.44
CA GLU A 27 34.25 11.51 10.45
C GLU A 27 33.90 10.94 11.83
N LEU A 28 32.65 11.12 12.29
CA LEU A 28 32.19 10.61 13.59
C LEU A 28 32.20 9.07 13.70
N LEU A 29 32.03 8.37 12.59
CA LEU A 29 31.98 6.90 12.55
C LEU A 29 33.32 6.27 12.16
N GLY A 30 34.36 7.06 11.90
CA GLY A 30 35.67 6.55 11.46
C GLY A 30 35.59 5.75 10.16
N THR A 31 34.78 6.21 9.20
CA THR A 31 34.57 5.51 7.92
C THR A 31 34.59 6.48 6.75
N SER A 32 34.43 5.99 5.51
CA SER A 32 34.40 6.86 4.33
C SER A 32 33.00 7.44 4.09
N ARG A 33 32.93 8.65 3.52
CA ARG A 33 31.67 9.26 3.06
C ARG A 33 30.91 8.35 2.09
N ALA A 34 31.63 7.67 1.20
CA ALA A 34 31.07 6.71 0.25
C ALA A 34 30.37 5.55 0.96
N ASN A 35 30.98 4.99 2.01
CA ASN A 35 30.36 3.93 2.81
C ASN A 35 29.10 4.42 3.53
N VAL A 36 29.12 5.62 4.13
CA VAL A 36 27.92 6.22 4.75
C VAL A 36 26.79 6.36 3.73
N SER A 37 27.08 6.88 2.54
CA SER A 37 26.08 7.06 1.47
C SER A 37 25.45 5.73 1.05
N ILE A 38 26.26 4.68 0.85
CA ILE A 38 25.77 3.34 0.50
C ILE A 38 24.87 2.78 1.61
N LEU A 39 25.29 2.90 2.87
CA LEU A 39 24.53 2.37 4.00
C LEU A 39 23.21 3.13 4.23
N GLU A 40 23.23 4.46 4.10
CA GLU A 40 22.04 5.31 4.18
C GLU A 40 21.04 4.92 3.09
N ARG A 41 21.47 4.87 1.83
CA ARG A 41 20.60 4.47 0.70
C ARG A 41 19.97 3.10 0.95
N ARG A 42 20.78 2.09 1.30
CA ARG A 42 20.26 0.73 1.60
C ARG A 42 19.31 0.71 2.80
N ALA A 43 19.51 1.60 3.76
CA ALA A 43 18.61 1.70 4.91
C ALA A 43 17.26 2.26 4.47
N LEU A 44 17.26 3.34 3.69
CA LEU A 44 16.04 3.95 3.13
C LEU A 44 15.30 2.97 2.22
N GLU A 45 16.00 2.23 1.36
CA GLU A 45 15.42 1.17 0.52
C GLU A 45 14.71 0.09 1.36
N LYS A 46 15.30 -0.31 2.50
CA LYS A 46 14.67 -1.28 3.41
C LYS A 46 13.41 -0.71 4.05
N VAL A 47 13.42 0.56 4.43
CA VAL A 47 12.25 1.23 5.01
C VAL A 47 11.14 1.33 3.97
N GLU A 48 11.45 1.72 2.74
CA GLU A 48 10.50 1.80 1.65
C GLU A 48 9.88 0.44 1.32
N LYS A 49 10.71 -0.60 1.19
CA LYS A 49 10.22 -1.98 1.01
C LYS A 49 9.30 -2.41 2.15
N ALA A 50 9.67 -2.15 3.40
CA ALA A 50 8.84 -2.49 4.54
C ALA A 50 7.50 -1.76 4.52
N ARG A 51 7.47 -0.47 4.16
CA ARG A 51 6.20 0.28 3.98
C ARG A 51 5.34 -0.33 2.88
N ASN A 52 5.93 -0.63 1.73
CA ASN A 52 5.21 -1.24 0.60
C ASN A 52 4.68 -2.63 0.96
N THR A 53 5.45 -3.43 1.71
CA THR A 53 5.00 -4.73 2.22
C THR A 53 3.80 -4.59 3.15
N LEU A 54 3.80 -3.60 4.05
CA LEU A 54 2.67 -3.35 4.93
C LEU A 54 1.43 -2.87 4.17
N LEU A 55 1.60 -1.96 3.20
CA LEU A 55 0.51 -1.48 2.35
C LEU A 55 -0.10 -2.63 1.52
N LEU A 56 0.76 -3.48 0.95
CA LEU A 56 0.33 -4.68 0.23
C LEU A 56 -0.43 -5.64 1.15
N TRP A 57 0.07 -5.85 2.38
CA TRP A 57 -0.63 -6.68 3.37
C TRP A 57 -2.00 -6.10 3.73
N GLU A 58 -2.11 -4.78 3.93
CA GLU A 58 -3.39 -4.11 4.16
C GLU A 58 -4.34 -4.27 2.97
N GLN A 59 -3.84 -4.16 1.73
CA GLN A 59 -4.63 -4.35 0.51
C GLN A 59 -5.16 -5.79 0.39
N ILE A 60 -4.31 -6.79 0.64
CA ILE A 60 -4.70 -8.22 0.61
C ILE A 60 -5.80 -8.52 1.63
N ASN A 61 -5.74 -7.88 2.81
CA ASN A 61 -6.72 -8.08 3.88
C ASN A 61 -7.91 -7.12 3.79
N SER A 62 -7.96 -6.26 2.76
CA SER A 62 -9.07 -5.35 2.56
C SER A 62 -10.34 -6.11 2.23
N LYS A 63 -11.46 -5.68 2.81
CA LYS A 63 -12.79 -6.19 2.45
C LYS A 63 -13.31 -5.56 1.16
N VAL A 64 -12.91 -4.33 0.86
CA VAL A 64 -13.42 -3.58 -0.30
C VAL A 64 -12.28 -2.83 -0.98
N SER A 65 -12.17 -3.02 -2.30
CA SER A 65 -11.13 -2.42 -3.13
C SER A 65 -11.68 -2.08 -4.52
N VAL A 66 -11.25 -0.97 -5.08
CA VAL A 66 -11.58 -0.54 -6.44
C VAL A 66 -10.28 -0.31 -7.18
N GLU A 67 -10.09 -1.03 -8.27
CA GLU A 67 -9.01 -0.77 -9.21
C GLU A 67 -9.33 0.47 -10.04
N VAL A 68 -8.38 1.37 -10.19
CA VAL A 68 -8.49 2.55 -11.04
C VAL A 68 -7.41 2.43 -12.11
N LYS A 69 -7.82 2.37 -13.37
CA LYS A 69 -6.90 2.26 -14.50
C LYS A 69 -6.47 3.64 -14.95
N ARG A 70 -5.29 3.72 -15.55
CA ARG A 70 -4.81 4.94 -16.19
C ARG A 70 -5.85 5.46 -17.18
N GLY A 71 -6.20 6.74 -17.02
CA GLY A 71 -7.20 7.42 -17.83
C GLY A 71 -8.61 7.41 -17.22
N ASP A 72 -8.87 6.64 -16.17
CA ASP A 72 -10.13 6.69 -15.44
C ASP A 72 -10.34 8.07 -14.81
N ASP A 73 -11.60 8.53 -14.79
CA ASP A 73 -12.01 9.75 -14.10
C ASP A 73 -12.19 9.47 -12.60
N ILE A 74 -11.48 10.21 -11.75
CA ILE A 74 -11.53 10.05 -10.30
C ILE A 74 -12.92 10.35 -9.71
N PHE A 75 -13.76 11.12 -10.41
CA PHE A 75 -15.12 11.41 -9.96
C PHE A 75 -16.03 10.17 -10.01
N GLU A 76 -15.68 9.15 -10.80
CA GLU A 76 -16.43 7.88 -10.88
C GLU A 76 -16.00 6.87 -9.81
N VAL A 77 -14.83 7.06 -9.19
CA VAL A 77 -14.25 6.12 -8.23
C VAL A 77 -15.07 5.97 -6.94
N PRO A 78 -15.61 7.04 -6.32
CA PRO A 78 -16.47 6.92 -5.14
C PRO A 78 -17.70 6.05 -5.39
N ASP A 79 -18.38 6.22 -6.52
CA ASP A 79 -19.58 5.44 -6.85
C ASP A 79 -19.27 3.96 -7.06
N ARG A 80 -18.08 3.64 -7.58
CA ARG A 80 -17.60 2.25 -7.68
C ARG A 80 -17.29 1.67 -6.29
N LEU A 81 -16.72 2.49 -5.40
CA LEU A 81 -16.40 2.07 -4.03
C LEU A 81 -17.66 1.79 -3.22
N PHE A 82 -18.64 2.70 -3.23
CA PHE A 82 -19.90 2.52 -2.52
C PHE A 82 -20.67 1.29 -3.02
N ARG A 83 -20.79 1.10 -4.34
CA ARG A 83 -21.44 -0.10 -4.90
C ARG A 83 -20.80 -1.39 -4.42
N LYS A 84 -19.46 -1.49 -4.51
CA LYS A 84 -18.75 -2.70 -4.05
C LYS A 84 -18.86 -2.89 -2.53
N ALA A 85 -18.86 -1.80 -1.77
CA ALA A 85 -19.03 -1.86 -0.32
C ALA A 85 -20.44 -2.34 0.06
N ASP A 86 -21.48 -1.83 -0.61
CA ASP A 86 -22.88 -2.23 -0.39
C ASP A 86 -23.10 -3.71 -0.73
N GLU A 87 -22.55 -4.20 -1.85
CA GLU A 87 -22.58 -5.62 -2.24
C GLU A 87 -21.97 -6.54 -1.17
N LEU A 88 -20.96 -6.05 -0.45
CA LEU A 88 -20.23 -6.79 0.58
C LEU A 88 -20.73 -6.50 2.00
N GLY A 89 -21.75 -5.65 2.16
CA GLY A 89 -22.27 -5.22 3.46
C GLY A 89 -21.25 -4.45 4.31
N VAL A 90 -20.30 -3.75 3.68
CA VAL A 90 -19.27 -2.94 4.33
C VAL A 90 -19.71 -1.48 4.34
N LYS A 91 -19.61 -0.82 5.51
CA LYS A 91 -19.88 0.62 5.61
C LYS A 91 -18.62 1.40 5.24
N VAL A 92 -18.74 2.35 4.31
CA VAL A 92 -17.67 3.31 4.01
C VAL A 92 -17.84 4.55 4.90
N PRO A 93 -16.92 4.87 5.81
CA PRO A 93 -17.06 6.00 6.74
C PRO A 93 -16.60 7.34 6.13
N TYR A 94 -16.77 7.51 4.82
CA TYR A 94 -16.34 8.70 4.08
C TYR A 94 -17.42 9.13 3.09
N SER A 95 -17.56 10.44 2.92
CA SER A 95 -18.33 11.05 1.85
C SER A 95 -17.60 11.01 0.51
N THR A 96 -18.33 11.19 -0.59
CA THR A 96 -17.76 11.37 -1.93
C THR A 96 -16.67 12.44 -1.98
N ALA A 97 -16.90 13.59 -1.33
CA ALA A 97 -15.95 14.69 -1.30
C ALA A 97 -14.65 14.33 -0.56
N GLU A 98 -14.73 13.61 0.55
CA GLU A 98 -13.56 13.13 1.29
C GLU A 98 -12.76 12.11 0.49
N ILE A 99 -13.43 11.19 -0.21
CA ILE A 99 -12.76 10.22 -1.09
C ILE A 99 -12.03 10.93 -2.23
N ILE A 100 -12.66 11.92 -2.88
CA ILE A 100 -12.03 12.69 -3.95
C ILE A 100 -10.83 13.48 -3.43
N ALA A 101 -10.97 14.17 -2.29
CA ALA A 101 -9.86 14.90 -1.67
C ALA A 101 -8.68 13.97 -1.35
N PHE A 102 -8.98 12.78 -0.82
CA PHE A 102 -7.97 11.76 -0.56
C PHE A 102 -7.25 11.32 -1.85
N LEU A 103 -7.98 11.08 -2.95
CA LEU A 103 -7.40 10.69 -4.23
C LEU A 103 -6.49 11.80 -4.81
N VAL A 104 -6.90 13.06 -4.73
CA VAL A 104 -6.08 14.19 -5.21
C VAL A 104 -4.77 14.30 -4.43
N GLU A 105 -4.77 14.01 -3.14
CA GLU A 105 -3.57 14.13 -2.30
C GLU A 105 -2.65 12.90 -2.36
N HIS A 106 -3.21 11.69 -2.51
CA HIS A 106 -2.48 10.44 -2.29
C HIS A 106 -2.37 9.52 -3.51
N ALA A 107 -3.15 9.75 -4.57
CA ALA A 107 -3.16 8.90 -5.74
C ALA A 107 -2.40 9.55 -6.92
N PRO A 108 -1.89 8.75 -7.88
CA PRO A 108 -1.21 9.27 -9.06
C PRO A 108 -2.22 9.89 -10.04
N VAL A 109 -2.73 11.07 -9.72
CA VAL A 109 -3.77 11.79 -10.45
C VAL A 109 -3.25 13.15 -10.91
N GLU A 110 -3.70 13.60 -12.07
CA GLU A 110 -3.53 14.99 -12.52
C GLU A 110 -4.88 15.48 -13.03
N ASP A 111 -5.27 16.67 -12.58
CA ASP A 111 -6.63 17.20 -12.73
C ASP A 111 -7.68 16.19 -12.23
N ARG A 112 -8.38 15.52 -13.15
CA ARG A 112 -9.39 14.50 -12.84
C ARG A 112 -9.01 13.08 -13.28
N LEU A 113 -7.85 12.90 -13.91
CA LEU A 113 -7.50 11.65 -14.59
C LEU A 113 -6.40 10.90 -13.84
N ALA A 114 -6.59 9.60 -13.69
CA ALA A 114 -5.55 8.70 -13.22
C ALA A 114 -4.37 8.66 -14.21
N LYS A 115 -3.15 8.99 -13.75
CA LYS A 115 -1.92 8.96 -14.56
C LYS A 115 -1.32 7.57 -14.67
N ARG A 116 -1.58 6.72 -13.68
CA ARG A 116 -1.14 5.34 -13.59
C ARG A 116 -2.24 4.51 -12.97
N ASP A 117 -2.11 3.21 -13.11
CA ASP A 117 -2.99 2.28 -12.44
C ASP A 117 -2.73 2.28 -10.94
N PHE A 118 -3.79 2.22 -10.14
CA PHE A 118 -3.72 2.08 -8.69
C PHE A 118 -4.97 1.40 -8.14
N THR A 119 -4.94 1.02 -6.87
CA THR A 119 -6.09 0.48 -6.14
C THR A 119 -6.44 1.40 -4.99
N LEU A 120 -7.70 1.83 -4.91
CA LEU A 120 -8.28 2.47 -3.72
C LEU A 120 -8.93 1.39 -2.86
N PHE A 121 -8.65 1.35 -1.56
CA PHE A 121 -9.24 0.36 -0.65
C PHE A 121 -9.38 0.87 0.78
N LEU A 122 -10.15 0.15 1.60
CA LEU A 122 -10.24 0.37 3.04
C LEU A 122 -9.36 -0.63 3.79
N ASP A 123 -8.48 -0.15 4.66
CA ASP A 123 -7.71 -1.04 5.54
C ASP A 123 -8.59 -1.69 6.63
N ALA A 124 -7.99 -2.53 7.48
CA ALA A 124 -8.71 -3.21 8.56
C ALA A 124 -9.32 -2.27 9.63
N ASN A 125 -8.99 -0.97 9.61
CA ASN A 125 -9.54 0.06 10.48
C ASN A 125 -10.45 1.03 9.69
N ASP A 126 -10.94 0.60 8.54
CA ASP A 126 -11.79 1.36 7.62
C ASP A 126 -11.15 2.68 7.14
N ARG A 127 -9.81 2.76 7.05
CA ARG A 127 -9.11 3.95 6.54
C ARG A 127 -8.84 3.81 5.05
N LEU A 128 -9.02 4.90 4.29
CA LEU A 128 -8.65 4.95 2.87
C LEU A 128 -7.15 4.75 2.69
N ARG A 129 -6.80 3.90 1.71
CA ARG A 129 -5.43 3.64 1.26
C ARG A 129 -5.40 3.59 -0.26
N VAL A 130 -4.28 4.03 -0.83
CA VAL A 130 -3.97 3.88 -2.25
C VAL A 130 -2.68 3.08 -2.39
N SER A 131 -2.67 2.16 -3.34
CA SER A 131 -1.51 1.35 -3.71
C SER A 131 -1.37 1.35 -5.23
N GLU A 132 -0.18 1.65 -5.76
CA GLU A 132 0.16 1.49 -7.19
C GLU A 132 0.32 0.00 -7.60
N CYS A 133 -0.20 -0.93 -6.79
CA CYS A 133 -0.25 -2.36 -7.09
C CYS A 133 -1.70 -2.75 -7.40
N ILE A 134 -1.91 -3.31 -8.59
CA ILE A 134 -3.12 -4.06 -8.91
C ILE A 134 -2.88 -5.51 -8.51
N LEU A 135 -3.80 -6.07 -7.72
CA LEU A 135 -3.81 -7.49 -7.41
C LEU A 135 -4.87 -8.12 -8.30
N ASP A 136 -4.46 -9.04 -9.17
CA ASP A 136 -5.41 -9.80 -9.97
C ASP A 136 -6.39 -10.53 -9.03
N ASP A 137 -7.69 -10.41 -9.32
CA ASP A 137 -8.73 -11.04 -8.53
C ASP A 137 -8.54 -12.56 -8.51
N PHE A 138 -8.07 -13.11 -7.38
CA PHE A 138 -8.05 -14.55 -7.14
C PHE A 138 -9.46 -15.15 -6.93
N ASP A 139 -10.52 -14.36 -7.10
CA ASP A 139 -11.93 -14.75 -6.96
C ASP A 139 -12.34 -15.90 -7.91
N GLU A 140 -11.54 -16.20 -8.94
CA GLU A 140 -11.74 -17.39 -9.77
C GLU A 140 -11.46 -18.73 -9.04
N ILE A 141 -10.69 -18.73 -7.94
CA ILE A 141 -10.36 -19.97 -7.23
C ILE A 141 -11.55 -20.48 -6.42
N ARG A 142 -12.38 -19.58 -5.84
CA ARG A 142 -13.55 -19.98 -5.05
C ARG A 142 -14.69 -20.61 -5.86
N LYS A 143 -14.75 -20.39 -7.18
CA LYS A 143 -15.79 -20.98 -8.03
C LYS A 143 -15.53 -22.45 -8.37
N LYS A 144 -14.32 -22.98 -8.18
CA LYS A 144 -13.99 -24.38 -8.54
C LYS A 144 -14.23 -25.40 -7.42
N ASP A 145 -14.33 -25.00 -6.16
CA ASP A 145 -14.50 -25.93 -5.04
C ASP A 145 -15.98 -26.23 -4.68
N GLY A 146 -16.94 -25.72 -5.46
CA GLY A 146 -18.38 -26.05 -5.34
C GLY A 146 -18.79 -27.39 -5.99
N GLY A 147 -17.84 -28.32 -6.19
CA GLY A 147 -18.06 -29.61 -6.82
C GLY A 147 -18.79 -30.59 -5.89
N LYS A 148 -20.10 -30.75 -6.12
CA LYS A 148 -21.00 -31.81 -5.62
C LYS A 148 -20.33 -33.00 -4.91
N ASP A 149 -20.58 -33.11 -3.60
CA ASP A 149 -20.57 -34.41 -2.94
C ASP A 149 -21.74 -35.26 -3.49
N PRO A 150 -21.52 -36.48 -3.98
CA PRO A 150 -22.61 -37.37 -4.30
C PRO A 150 -23.19 -37.90 -2.99
N VAL A 151 -24.43 -37.48 -2.70
CA VAL A 151 -25.26 -38.09 -1.66
C VAL A 151 -25.40 -39.58 -1.99
N GLN A 152 -24.73 -40.44 -1.22
CA GLN A 152 -24.98 -41.88 -1.23
C GLN A 152 -26.37 -42.12 -0.62
N GLY A 153 -27.33 -42.45 -1.48
CA GLY A 153 -28.63 -42.95 -1.05
C GLY A 153 -28.52 -44.40 -0.58
N HIS A 154 -28.94 -44.66 0.65
CA HIS A 154 -29.27 -45.99 1.11
C HIS A 154 -30.59 -46.44 0.46
N GLY A 155 -30.57 -47.63 -0.13
CA GLY A 155 -31.72 -48.38 -0.64
C GLY A 155 -31.31 -49.81 -0.90
#